data_AF-A0A8J9SXL1-F1
#
_entry.id   AF-A0A8J9SXL1-F1
#
_cell.length_a   1.000
_cell.length_b   1.000
_cell.length_c   1.000
_cell.angle_alpha   90.00
_cell.angle_beta   90.00
_cell.angle_gamma   90.00
#
_symmetry.space_group_name_H-M   'P 1'
#
loop_
_entity.id
_entity.type
_entity.pdbx_description
1 polymer ?
#
loop_
_entity_poly.entity_id
_entity_poly.type
_entity_poly.pdbx_seq_one_letter_code
_entity_poly.pdbx_strand_id
1 'polypeptide(L)'
;TRRGVSTQSALRLLGLSQHEIARLTIADLRRAYFVAAKKCHPDTKASADDNDNESDSNIHDEFLQLTTAYEVLHAHVTNNPLDESLAITEDEEIEFRTACQQQLGISAEIVEECKRTPAFRRWLSGRTDAAFHWRNFFLSNGGLAPKLKIIAGALSMPEGQEIPGRPPKTTATTKV
;
A
#
# COMPACT_ATOMS: atom_id res chain seq x y z
N THR A 1 20.15 -12.40 1.57
CA THR A 1 20.66 -11.36 2.51
C THR A 1 20.17 -10.00 2.05
N ARG A 2 19.11 -9.45 2.67
CA ARG A 2 18.66 -8.09 2.36
C ARG A 2 19.77 -7.13 2.80
N ARG A 3 20.43 -6.44 1.85
CA ARG A 3 21.26 -5.29 2.18
C ARG A 3 20.36 -4.29 2.91
N GLY A 4 20.69 -3.96 4.16
CA GLY A 4 19.95 -2.95 4.91
C GLY A 4 20.04 -1.63 4.16
N VAL A 5 18.90 -1.13 3.68
CA VAL A 5 18.81 0.21 3.10
C VAL A 5 19.14 1.18 4.24
N SER A 6 20.25 1.91 4.12
CA SER A 6 20.60 2.95 5.09
C SER A 6 19.67 4.15 4.92
N THR A 7 19.46 4.94 5.97
CA THR A 7 18.66 6.18 5.92
C THR A 7 19.07 7.09 4.76
N GLN A 8 20.38 7.25 4.52
CA GLN A 8 20.91 8.05 3.42
C GLN A 8 20.55 7.47 2.05
N SER A 9 20.64 6.15 1.88
CA SER A 9 20.22 5.50 0.64
C SER A 9 18.70 5.58 0.43
N ALA A 10 17.91 5.52 1.51
CA ALA A 10 16.46 5.67 1.45
C ALA A 10 16.05 7.09 1.02
N LEU A 11 16.70 8.13 1.55
CA LEU A 11 16.48 9.52 1.14
C LEU A 11 16.74 9.70 -0.35
N ARG A 12 17.87 9.16 -0.85
CA ARG A 12 18.22 9.23 -2.28
C ARG A 12 17.19 8.53 -3.15
N LEU A 13 16.69 7.36 -2.74
CA LEU A 13 15.68 6.60 -3.46
C LEU A 13 14.34 7.36 -3.57
N LEU A 14 13.97 8.13 -2.54
CA LEU A 14 12.75 8.95 -2.55
C LEU A 14 12.97 10.37 -3.11
N GLY A 15 14.19 10.71 -3.54
CA GLY A 15 14.52 12.04 -4.06
C GLY A 15 14.54 13.14 -2.99
N LEU A 16 14.77 12.77 -1.72
CA LEU A 16 14.81 13.67 -0.57
C LEU A 16 16.26 14.03 -0.19
N SER A 17 16.47 15.23 0.35
CA SER A 17 17.78 15.70 0.82
C SER A 17 18.05 15.31 2.28
N GLN A 18 19.30 15.05 2.62
CA GLN A 18 19.74 14.80 3.99
C GLN A 18 19.45 15.96 4.93
N HIS A 19 19.43 17.20 4.43
CA HIS A 19 19.14 18.39 5.22
C HIS A 19 17.65 18.53 5.57
N GLU A 20 16.77 17.84 4.84
CA GLU A 20 15.32 17.90 5.02
C GLU A 20 14.83 16.91 6.06
N ILE A 21 15.61 15.88 6.40
CA ILE A 21 15.18 14.79 7.30
C ILE A 21 14.70 15.29 8.66
N ALA A 22 15.32 16.34 9.22
CA ALA A 22 14.98 16.89 10.52
C ALA A 22 13.66 17.67 10.53
N ARG A 23 13.14 18.06 9.36
CA ARG A 23 11.88 18.79 9.19
C ARG A 23 10.85 18.00 8.39
N LEU A 24 11.19 16.78 7.96
CA LEU A 24 10.37 15.97 7.09
C LEU A 24 9.10 15.56 7.83
N THR A 25 7.94 15.96 7.32
CA THR A 25 6.67 15.50 7.86
C THR A 25 6.25 14.18 7.22
N ILE A 26 5.32 13.45 7.85
CA ILE A 26 4.76 12.22 7.25
C ILE A 26 4.07 12.52 5.92
N ALA A 27 3.38 13.65 5.82
CA ALA A 27 2.74 14.08 4.58
C ALA A 27 3.76 14.26 3.45
N ASP A 28 4.92 14.85 3.75
CA ASP A 28 5.99 15.04 2.77
C ASP A 28 6.61 13.70 2.36
N LEU A 29 6.86 12.81 3.32
CA LEU A 29 7.39 11.47 3.06
C LEU A 29 6.43 10.65 2.17
N ARG A 30 5.13 10.67 2.47
CA ARG A 30 4.09 9.99 1.69
C ARG A 30 4.03 10.54 0.27
N ARG A 31 4.04 11.86 0.12
CA ARG A 31 4.05 12.53 -1.18
C ARG A 31 5.27 12.10 -2.00
N ALA A 32 6.47 12.14 -1.41
CA ALA A 32 7.71 11.74 -2.06
C ALA A 32 7.65 10.27 -2.51
N TYR A 33 7.17 9.39 -1.64
CA TYR A 33 6.97 7.98 -1.96
C TYR A 33 5.97 7.77 -3.11
N PHE A 34 4.83 8.46 -3.12
CA PHE A 34 3.84 8.31 -4.18
C PHE A 34 4.34 8.80 -5.52
N VAL A 35 5.08 9.91 -5.53
CA VAL A 35 5.72 10.44 -6.74
C VAL A 35 6.76 9.45 -7.25
N ALA A 36 7.59 8.87 -6.37
CA ALA A 36 8.56 7.87 -6.75
C ALA A 36 7.90 6.59 -7.28
N ALA A 37 6.87 6.09 -6.60
CA ALA A 37 6.12 4.90 -7.02
C ALA A 37 5.50 5.08 -8.41
N LYS A 38 4.84 6.21 -8.70
CA LYS A 38 4.25 6.46 -10.03
C LYS A 38 5.30 6.48 -11.15
N LYS A 39 6.52 6.96 -10.87
CA LYS A 39 7.63 6.96 -11.85
C LYS A 39 8.14 5.56 -12.18
N CYS A 40 7.90 4.58 -11.31
CA CYS A 40 8.21 3.19 -11.57
C CYS A 40 7.14 2.46 -12.40
N HIS A 41 6.02 3.11 -12.74
CA HIS A 41 5.00 2.47 -13.58
C HIS A 41 5.56 2.14 -14.98
N PRO A 42 5.30 0.94 -15.53
CA PRO A 42 5.79 0.56 -16.86
C PRO A 42 5.41 1.57 -17.94
N ASP A 43 4.17 2.09 -17.94
CA ASP A 43 3.74 3.12 -18.92
C ASP A 43 4.60 4.40 -18.92
N THR A 44 5.19 4.77 -17.78
CA THR A 44 6.07 5.95 -17.68
C THR A 44 7.45 5.67 -18.29
N LYS A 45 7.88 4.40 -18.28
CA LYS A 45 9.19 3.96 -18.78
C LYS A 45 9.14 3.37 -20.18
N ALA A 46 7.96 2.94 -20.64
CA ALA A 46 7.72 2.41 -21.99
C ALA A 46 7.95 3.44 -23.11
N SER A 47 8.24 4.69 -22.77
CA SER A 47 8.67 5.72 -23.73
C SER A 47 10.20 5.73 -23.97
N ALA A 48 10.97 4.88 -23.29
CA ALA A 48 12.42 4.77 -23.41
C ALA A 48 12.82 3.29 -23.59
N ASP A 49 13.25 2.96 -24.80
CA ASP A 49 13.80 1.68 -25.26
C ASP A 49 12.83 0.51 -25.52
N ASP A 50 12.68 0.22 -26.82
CA ASP A 50 12.03 -0.93 -27.46
C ASP A 50 12.83 -2.26 -27.28
N ASN A 51 13.64 -2.39 -26.23
CA ASN A 51 14.50 -3.58 -26.03
C ASN A 51 14.34 -4.22 -24.64
N ASP A 52 14.07 -5.52 -24.71
CA ASP A 52 14.38 -6.58 -23.75
C ASP A 52 13.55 -6.76 -22.46
N ASN A 53 13.16 -8.03 -22.30
CA ASN A 53 12.61 -8.70 -21.10
C ASN A 53 13.36 -8.43 -19.77
N GLU A 54 14.50 -7.73 -19.78
CA GLU A 54 15.22 -7.32 -18.56
C GLU A 54 14.58 -6.09 -17.88
N SER A 55 13.87 -5.24 -18.64
CA SER A 55 13.29 -4.00 -18.11
C SER A 55 12.21 -4.22 -17.05
N ASP A 56 11.36 -5.24 -17.20
CA ASP A 56 10.32 -5.58 -16.23
C ASP A 56 10.90 -6.04 -14.88
N SER A 57 11.96 -6.85 -14.93
CA SER A 57 12.66 -7.35 -13.74
C SER A 57 13.22 -6.20 -12.89
N ASN A 58 13.79 -5.19 -13.55
CA ASN A 58 14.42 -4.04 -12.91
C ASN A 58 13.37 -3.11 -12.26
N ILE A 59 12.23 -2.90 -12.93
CA ILE A 59 11.11 -2.12 -12.39
C ILE A 59 10.58 -2.75 -11.10
N HIS A 60 10.49 -4.08 -11.05
CA HIS A 60 9.98 -4.80 -9.88
C HIS A 60 10.89 -4.63 -8.66
N ASP A 61 12.20 -4.77 -8.86
CA ASP A 61 13.19 -4.57 -7.81
C ASP A 61 13.19 -3.11 -7.32
N GLU A 62 12.98 -2.15 -8.23
CA GLU A 62 12.89 -0.74 -7.90
C GLU A 62 11.66 -0.41 -7.02
N PHE A 63 10.47 -0.91 -7.35
CA PHE A 63 9.27 -0.69 -6.54
C PHE A 63 9.41 -1.22 -5.11
N LEU A 64 10.00 -2.41 -4.95
CA LEU A 64 10.25 -3.01 -3.64
C LEU A 64 11.34 -2.25 -2.87
N GLN A 65 12.36 -1.74 -3.56
CA GLN A 65 13.38 -0.87 -2.96
C GLN A 65 12.79 0.46 -2.50
N LEU A 66 11.93 1.09 -3.28
CA LEU A 66 11.21 2.32 -2.90
C LEU A 66 10.35 2.08 -1.66
N THR A 67 9.64 0.95 -1.61
CA THR A 67 8.83 0.59 -0.44
C THR A 67 9.71 0.41 0.79
N THR A 68 10.84 -0.28 0.65
CA THR A 68 11.78 -0.47 1.77
C THR A 68 12.35 0.87 2.24
N ALA A 69 12.66 1.79 1.31
CA ALA A 69 13.12 3.13 1.63
C ALA A 69 12.06 3.93 2.40
N TYR A 70 10.79 3.86 1.97
CA TYR A 70 9.67 4.48 2.69
C TYR A 70 9.57 3.94 4.11
N GLU A 71 9.59 2.62 4.32
CA GLU A 71 9.46 2.01 5.64
C GLU A 71 10.60 2.43 6.60
N VAL A 72 11.84 2.49 6.09
CA VAL A 72 13.01 2.94 6.87
C VAL A 72 12.86 4.40 7.31
N LEU A 73 12.43 5.28 6.39
CA LEU A 73 12.25 6.70 6.72
C LEU A 73 11.01 6.95 7.57
N HIS A 74 9.96 6.16 7.36
CA HIS A 74 8.74 6.23 8.15
C HIS A 74 9.03 5.92 9.63
N ALA A 75 9.83 4.89 9.90
CA ALA A 75 10.29 4.58 11.25
C ALA A 75 11.17 5.68 11.89
N HIS A 76 11.72 6.59 11.09
CA HIS A 76 12.55 7.71 11.56
C HIS A 76 11.72 8.98 11.80
N VAL A 77 10.67 9.19 11.01
CA VAL A 77 9.79 10.37 11.07
C VAL A 77 8.66 10.19 12.08
N THR A 78 8.14 8.97 12.23
CA THR A 78 6.96 8.68 13.05
C THR A 78 7.34 8.00 14.36
N ASN A 79 6.91 8.59 15.49
CA ASN A 79 6.84 7.90 16.78
C ASN A 79 5.42 7.39 17.12
N ASN A 80 4.38 7.83 16.37
CA ASN A 80 2.98 7.50 16.63
C ASN A 80 2.19 7.21 15.34
N PRO A 81 1.55 6.03 15.18
CA PRO A 81 0.74 5.70 14.01
C PRO A 81 -0.42 6.66 13.73
N LEU A 82 -0.93 7.39 14.74
CA LEU A 82 -1.99 8.41 14.57
C LEU A 82 -1.62 9.53 13.58
N ASP A 83 -0.33 9.87 13.50
CA ASP A 83 0.14 10.96 12.65
C ASP A 83 0.01 10.61 11.15
N GLU A 84 0.03 9.31 10.80
CA GLU A 84 -0.17 8.85 9.42
C GLU A 84 -1.65 8.94 8.99
N SER A 85 -2.59 8.64 9.89
CA SER A 85 -4.02 8.80 9.61
C SER A 85 -4.39 10.24 9.32
N LEU A 86 -3.82 11.18 10.08
CA LEU A 86 -4.08 12.61 9.91
C LEU A 86 -3.56 13.13 8.55
N ALA A 87 -2.58 12.44 7.95
CA ALA A 87 -2.03 12.79 6.64
C ALA A 87 -2.85 12.27 5.46
N ILE A 88 -3.86 11.41 5.69
CA ILE A 88 -4.74 10.89 4.64
C ILE A 88 -5.96 11.79 4.55
N THR A 89 -6.25 12.31 3.38
CA THR A 89 -7.47 13.12 3.16
C THR A 89 -8.69 12.22 2.94
N GLU A 90 -9.90 12.76 3.12
CA GLU A 90 -11.14 12.01 2.85
C GLU A 90 -11.29 11.66 1.37
N ASP A 91 -10.97 12.61 0.49
CA ASP A 91 -10.99 12.40 -0.96
C ASP A 91 -10.03 11.28 -1.37
N GLU A 92 -8.80 11.26 -0.84
CA GLU A 92 -7.84 10.18 -1.10
C GLU A 92 -8.34 8.81 -0.67
N GLU A 93 -9.07 8.75 0.45
CA GLU A 93 -9.66 7.51 0.93
C GLU A 93 -10.80 7.04 0.01
N ILE A 94 -11.68 7.95 -0.41
CA ILE A 94 -12.78 7.66 -1.35
C ILE A 94 -12.24 7.19 -2.70
N GLU A 95 -11.22 7.87 -3.24
CA GLU A 95 -10.55 7.50 -4.48
C GLU A 95 -9.94 6.10 -4.38
N PHE A 96 -9.25 5.80 -3.27
CA PHE A 96 -8.65 4.49 -3.06
C PHE A 96 -9.70 3.39 -2.95
N ARG A 97 -10.78 3.61 -2.17
CA ARG A 97 -11.91 2.69 -2.06
C ARG A 97 -12.54 2.37 -3.41
N THR A 98 -12.74 3.41 -4.22
CA THR A 98 -13.28 3.29 -5.57
C THR A 98 -12.35 2.48 -6.47
N ALA A 99 -11.04 2.77 -6.44
CA ALA A 99 -10.04 2.05 -7.23
C ALA A 99 -9.94 0.57 -6.85
N CYS A 100 -9.94 0.24 -5.55
CA CYS A 100 -9.94 -1.16 -5.09
C CYS A 100 -11.14 -1.94 -5.65
N GLN A 101 -12.34 -1.33 -5.58
CA GLN A 101 -13.55 -1.98 -6.07
C GLN A 101 -13.55 -2.13 -7.60
N GLN A 102 -13.10 -1.11 -8.34
CA GLN A 102 -13.14 -1.10 -9.80
C GLN A 102 -12.06 -1.97 -10.45
N GLN A 103 -10.84 -1.97 -9.89
CA GLN A 103 -9.69 -2.61 -10.53
C GLN A 103 -9.42 -4.01 -9.97
N LEU A 104 -9.59 -4.21 -8.66
CA LEU A 104 -9.31 -5.49 -8.01
C LEU A 104 -10.59 -6.27 -7.63
N GLY A 105 -11.76 -5.62 -7.66
CA GLY A 105 -13.03 -6.26 -7.29
C GLY A 105 -13.16 -6.59 -5.80
N ILE A 106 -12.33 -5.98 -4.94
CA ILE A 106 -12.26 -6.25 -3.51
C ILE A 106 -12.30 -4.95 -2.71
N SER A 107 -12.71 -5.01 -1.43
CA SER A 107 -12.77 -3.83 -0.58
C SER A 107 -11.38 -3.33 -0.18
N ALA A 108 -11.27 -2.02 0.08
CA ALA A 108 -10.01 -1.40 0.48
C ALA A 108 -9.47 -1.96 1.81
N GLU A 109 -10.36 -2.38 2.72
CA GLU A 109 -9.97 -3.01 3.98
C GLU A 109 -9.21 -4.31 3.76
N ILE A 110 -9.69 -5.15 2.84
CA ILE A 110 -9.02 -6.41 2.49
C ILE A 110 -7.66 -6.10 1.86
N VAL A 111 -7.59 -5.10 0.98
CA VAL A 111 -6.34 -4.67 0.36
C VAL A 111 -5.33 -4.21 1.42
N GLU A 112 -5.74 -3.37 2.37
CA GLU A 112 -4.88 -2.92 3.48
C GLU A 112 -4.43 -4.08 4.38
N GLU A 113 -5.30 -5.05 4.65
CA GLU A 113 -4.93 -6.24 5.40
C GLU A 113 -3.90 -7.09 4.64
N CYS A 114 -4.12 -7.32 3.34
CA CYS A 114 -3.16 -8.00 2.48
C CYS A 114 -1.79 -7.30 2.49
N LYS A 115 -1.74 -5.96 2.37
CA LYS A 115 -0.49 -5.17 2.41
C LYS A 115 0.32 -5.44 3.69
N ARG A 116 -0.33 -5.70 4.83
CA ARG A 116 0.34 -5.97 6.12
C ARG A 116 0.91 -7.38 6.22
N THR A 117 0.36 -8.34 5.49
CA THR A 117 0.79 -9.74 5.62
C THR A 117 2.16 -9.99 4.95
N PRO A 118 3.14 -10.57 5.67
CA PRO A 118 4.45 -10.90 5.08
C PRO A 118 4.36 -11.91 3.93
N ALA A 119 3.37 -12.81 3.98
CA ALA A 119 3.13 -13.81 2.94
C ALA A 119 2.71 -13.15 1.62
N PHE A 120 1.77 -12.20 1.68
CA PHE A 120 1.35 -11.42 0.51
C PHE A 120 2.50 -10.58 -0.04
N ARG A 121 3.29 -9.92 0.82
CA ARG A 121 4.46 -9.15 0.37
C ARG A 121 5.50 -10.02 -0.34
N ARG A 122 5.71 -11.25 0.14
CA ARG A 122 6.58 -12.23 -0.54
C ARG A 122 5.97 -12.67 -1.88
N TRP A 123 4.68 -12.97 -1.90
CA TRP A 123 3.97 -13.30 -3.14
C TRP A 123 4.01 -12.16 -4.16
N LEU A 124 3.87 -10.91 -3.72
CA LEU A 124 3.94 -9.71 -4.54
C LEU A 124 5.32 -9.49 -5.18
N SER A 125 6.38 -10.13 -4.65
CA SER A 125 7.71 -10.15 -5.28
C SER A 125 7.87 -11.25 -6.34
N GLY A 126 6.85 -12.10 -6.52
CA GLY A 126 6.84 -13.17 -7.52
C GLY A 126 6.65 -12.68 -8.96
N ARG A 127 6.89 -13.57 -9.93
CA ARG A 127 6.82 -13.30 -11.38
C ARG A 127 5.47 -13.69 -12.02
N THR A 128 4.41 -13.80 -11.25
CA THR A 128 3.09 -14.16 -11.78
C THR A 128 2.38 -12.93 -12.34
N ASP A 129 1.52 -13.12 -13.35
CA ASP A 129 0.68 -12.06 -13.91
C ASP A 129 -0.19 -11.40 -12.85
N ALA A 130 -0.70 -12.20 -11.90
CA ALA A 130 -1.45 -11.67 -10.77
C ALA A 130 -0.60 -10.75 -9.88
N ALA A 131 0.64 -11.13 -9.58
CA ALA A 131 1.53 -10.26 -8.81
C ALA A 131 1.88 -8.99 -9.60
N PHE A 132 2.05 -9.08 -10.92
CA PHE A 132 2.24 -7.93 -11.81
C PHE A 132 1.04 -6.97 -11.78
N HIS A 133 -0.17 -7.49 -11.95
CA HIS A 133 -1.40 -6.71 -11.88
C HIS A 133 -1.53 -5.94 -10.56
N TRP A 134 -1.27 -6.61 -9.43
CA TRP A 134 -1.31 -5.98 -8.11
C TRP A 134 -0.21 -4.92 -7.92
N ARG A 135 1.00 -5.14 -8.45
CA ARG A 135 2.07 -4.13 -8.42
C ARG A 135 1.67 -2.88 -9.20
N ASN A 136 1.14 -3.03 -10.41
CA ASN A 136 0.69 -1.90 -11.22
C ASN A 136 -0.44 -1.12 -10.54
N PHE A 137 -1.39 -1.85 -9.93
CA PHE A 137 -2.40 -1.23 -9.08
C PHE A 137 -1.75 -0.37 -7.97
N PHE A 138 -0.80 -0.92 -7.22
CA PHE A 138 -0.15 -0.18 -6.14
C PHE A 138 0.67 1.01 -6.65
N LEU A 139 1.42 0.87 -7.73
CA LEU A 139 2.21 1.97 -8.33
C LEU A 139 1.33 3.19 -8.64
N SER A 140 0.10 2.97 -9.08
CA SER A 140 -0.87 4.02 -9.40
C SER A 140 -1.62 4.56 -8.17
N ASN A 141 -1.74 3.77 -7.10
CA ASN A 141 -2.63 4.04 -5.96
C ASN A 141 -1.91 4.30 -4.62
N GLY A 142 -0.65 4.76 -4.65
CA GLY A 142 0.09 5.14 -3.44
C GLY A 142 0.93 4.02 -2.81
N GLY A 143 1.29 3.02 -3.61
CA GLY A 143 2.19 1.95 -3.23
C GLY A 143 1.64 1.07 -2.11
N LEU A 144 2.55 0.61 -1.24
CA LEU A 144 2.22 -0.20 -0.06
C LEU A 144 2.00 0.65 1.19
N ALA A 145 1.98 1.98 1.08
CA ALA A 145 1.60 2.83 2.20
C ALA A 145 0.08 2.73 2.46
N PRO A 146 -0.36 2.94 3.71
CA PRO A 146 -1.76 3.05 4.06
C PRO A 146 -2.48 4.15 3.27
N LYS A 147 -3.68 3.86 2.77
CA LYS A 147 -4.57 4.82 2.09
C LYS A 147 -5.94 4.95 2.74
N LEU A 148 -6.14 4.26 3.87
CA LEU A 148 -7.29 4.45 4.75
C LEU A 148 -6.84 5.21 5.99
N LYS A 149 -7.59 6.24 6.41
CA LYS A 149 -7.43 6.81 7.76
C LYS A 149 -7.53 5.64 8.74
N ILE A 150 -6.70 5.63 9.79
CA ILE A 150 -6.73 4.59 10.83
C ILE A 150 -8.19 4.27 11.13
N ILE A 151 -8.49 2.97 11.15
CA ILE A 151 -9.74 2.41 11.63
C ILE A 151 -9.94 2.93 13.06
N ALA A 152 -10.51 4.12 13.22
CA ALA A 152 -10.86 4.69 14.50
C ALA A 152 -12.18 4.02 14.93
N GLY A 153 -12.05 2.74 15.27
CA GLY A 153 -13.07 1.81 15.77
C GLY A 153 -13.37 0.65 14.80
N ALA A 154 -12.81 -0.56 14.99
CA ALA A 154 -13.44 -1.85 14.55
C ALA A 154 -12.57 -3.08 14.91
N LEU A 155 -12.30 -3.26 16.20
CA LEU A 155 -12.35 -4.58 16.80
C LEU A 155 -13.79 -5.09 16.69
N SER A 156 -14.01 -6.39 16.55
CA SER A 156 -15.31 -7.09 16.66
C SER A 156 -16.40 -6.66 15.68
N MET A 157 -17.01 -7.64 15.01
CA MET A 157 -18.36 -7.46 14.48
C MET A 157 -19.23 -6.90 15.61
N PRO A 158 -20.04 -5.85 15.40
CA PRO A 158 -21.21 -5.69 16.24
C PRO A 158 -22.05 -6.95 16.00
N GLU A 159 -22.07 -7.87 16.96
CA GLU A 159 -23.20 -8.77 17.10
C GLU A 159 -24.46 -7.89 17.11
N GLY A 160 -25.26 -8.00 16.05
CA GLY A 160 -26.60 -7.41 16.05
C GLY A 160 -26.92 -6.37 14.98
N GLN A 161 -26.14 -6.21 13.91
CA GLN A 161 -26.65 -5.46 12.75
C GLN A 161 -27.36 -6.41 11.77
N GLU A 162 -28.68 -6.54 11.98
CA GLU A 162 -29.58 -7.22 11.05
C GLU A 162 -29.49 -6.57 9.66
N ILE A 163 -29.21 -7.39 8.66
CA ILE A 163 -29.30 -7.02 7.25
C ILE A 163 -30.81 -6.97 6.92
N PRO A 164 -31.39 -5.82 6.51
CA PRO A 164 -32.78 -5.79 6.10
C PRO A 164 -32.92 -6.62 4.82
N GLY A 165 -33.59 -7.78 4.94
CA GLY A 165 -33.89 -8.67 3.81
C GLY A 165 -33.35 -10.10 3.92
N ARG A 166 -32.66 -10.49 4.99
CA ARG A 166 -32.33 -11.90 5.22
C ARG A 166 -33.42 -12.58 6.06
N PRO A 167 -34.10 -13.62 5.58
CA PRO A 167 -35.07 -14.33 6.41
C PRO A 167 -34.37 -14.99 7.60
N PRO A 168 -34.97 -14.98 8.80
CA PRO A 168 -34.35 -15.50 10.00
C PRO A 168 -34.07 -16.99 9.86
N LYS A 169 -32.85 -17.41 10.23
CA LYS A 169 -32.50 -18.83 10.34
C LYS A 169 -33.23 -19.41 11.55
N THR A 170 -34.15 -20.32 11.29
CA THR A 170 -34.82 -21.14 12.30
C THR A 170 -33.77 -21.97 13.05
N THR A 171 -33.47 -21.60 14.30
CA THR A 171 -32.71 -22.47 15.20
C THR A 171 -33.60 -23.61 15.66
N ALA A 172 -33.36 -24.81 15.13
CA ALA A 172 -33.94 -26.03 15.66
C ALA A 172 -33.26 -26.39 16.99
N THR A 173 -34.00 -26.26 18.09
CA THR A 173 -33.63 -26.86 19.38
C THR A 173 -34.00 -28.34 19.34
N THR A 174 -33.01 -29.21 19.14
CA THR A 174 -33.16 -30.65 19.41
C THR A 174 -32.87 -30.90 20.89
N LYS A 175 -33.92 -31.24 21.64
CA LYS A 175 -33.81 -31.92 22.94
C LYS A 175 -33.48 -33.39 22.70
N VAL A 176 -32.49 -33.92 23.43
CA VAL A 176 -32.49 -35.29 23.96
C VAL A 176 -31.94 -35.23 25.37
#